data_AF-A0A2V9QMZ2-F1
#
_entry.id   AF-A0A2V9QMZ2-F1
#
_cell.length_a   1.000
_cell.length_b   1.000
_cell.length_c   1.000
_cell.angle_alpha   90.00
_cell.angle_beta   90.00
_cell.angle_gamma   90.00
#
_symmetry.space_group_name_H-M   'P 1'
#
loop_
_entity.id
_entity.type
_entity.pdbx_description
1 polymer ?
#
loop_
_entity_poly.entity_id
_entity_poly.type
_entity_poly.pdbx_seq_one_letter_code
_entity_poly.pdbx_strand_id
1 'polypeptide(L)'
;MTSSGQSGCVNVTVPVGGRELFILNSELRFPLKIMKALGGVVFYDGGNVYSAISIPNFVDNYTNTVGLGLRYATPIGPVRFDIGHNLNPVTGIKSTQYFITLGQAF
;
A
#
# COMPACT_ATOMS: atom_id res chain seq x y z
N MET A 1 6.22 -42.24 25.48
CA MET A 1 7.45 -41.43 25.34
C MET A 1 7.08 -40.15 24.61
N THR A 2 7.49 -39.03 25.18
CA THR A 2 6.97 -37.66 25.00
C THR A 2 7.17 -37.09 23.60
N SER A 3 6.16 -36.39 23.06
CA SER A 3 6.31 -35.54 21.88
C SER A 3 7.17 -34.33 22.22
N SER A 4 8.38 -34.26 21.66
CA SER A 4 9.19 -33.06 21.69
C SER A 4 8.62 -32.07 20.66
N GLY A 5 7.85 -31.10 21.15
CA GLY A 5 7.50 -29.92 20.36
C GLY A 5 8.76 -29.17 19.99
N GLN A 6 9.20 -29.26 18.73
CA GLN A 6 10.28 -28.44 18.20
C GLN A 6 9.82 -26.98 18.16
N SER A 7 10.18 -26.21 19.19
CA SER A 7 10.22 -24.75 19.10
C SER A 7 11.40 -24.37 18.19
N GLY A 8 11.18 -24.39 16.88
CA GLY A 8 12.17 -23.97 15.89
C GLY A 8 12.23 -22.45 15.80
N CYS A 9 13.43 -21.87 15.85
CA CYS A 9 13.64 -20.47 15.50
C CYS A 9 13.33 -20.28 14.02
N VAL A 10 12.27 -19.54 13.70
CA VAL A 10 11.96 -19.11 12.34
C VAL A 10 12.63 -17.77 12.08
N ASN A 11 13.31 -17.64 10.94
CA ASN A 11 13.84 -16.34 10.49
C ASN A 11 12.67 -15.46 10.05
N VAL A 12 12.33 -14.46 10.87
CA VAL A 12 11.31 -13.46 10.54
C VAL A 12 12.01 -12.22 9.99
N THR A 13 11.71 -11.87 8.75
CA THR A 13 12.17 -10.61 8.16
C THR A 13 11.33 -9.45 8.70
N VAL A 14 11.97 -8.52 9.40
CA VAL A 14 11.34 -7.31 9.93
C VAL A 14 12.01 -6.06 9.36
N PRO A 15 11.25 -5.00 9.02
CA PRO A 15 11.83 -3.75 8.54
C PRO A 15 12.56 -3.03 9.67
N VAL A 16 13.79 -2.60 9.40
CA VAL A 16 14.65 -1.89 10.38
C VAL A 16 14.44 -0.37 10.40
N GLY A 17 13.70 0.18 9.43
CA GLY A 17 13.44 1.60 9.29
C GLY A 17 14.60 2.41 8.70
N GLY A 18 14.58 3.73 8.91
CA GLY A 18 15.55 4.69 8.39
C GLY A 18 15.30 6.10 8.94
N ARG A 19 16.13 7.06 8.54
CA ARG A 19 16.09 8.45 9.04
C ARG A 19 15.46 9.43 8.06
N GLU A 20 15.32 9.02 6.81
CA GLU A 20 14.83 9.86 5.72
C GLU A 20 13.69 9.15 4.99
N LEU A 21 12.65 9.89 4.62
CA LEU A 21 11.44 9.37 4.02
C LEU A 21 11.15 10.15 2.74
N PHE A 22 10.97 9.44 1.65
CA PHE A 22 10.40 10.00 0.42
C PHE A 22 9.06 9.31 0.14
N ILE A 23 8.01 10.11 -0.07
CA ILE A 23 6.67 9.64 -0.45
C ILE A 23 6.12 10.55 -1.54
N LEU A 24 5.52 9.92 -2.54
CA LEU A 24 4.74 10.51 -3.61
C LEU A 24 3.40 9.77 -3.68
N ASN A 25 2.30 10.52 -3.64
CA ASN A 25 0.94 10.01 -3.85
C ASN A 25 0.30 10.86 -4.96
N SER A 26 -0.17 10.20 -6.01
CA SER A 26 -0.83 10.83 -7.15
C SER A 26 -2.16 10.13 -7.38
N GLU A 27 -3.26 10.88 -7.33
CA GLU A 27 -4.59 10.33 -7.54
C GLU A 27 -5.36 11.11 -8.60
N LEU A 28 -5.98 10.39 -9.53
CA LEU A 28 -6.97 10.92 -10.43
C LEU A 28 -8.35 10.39 -10.03
N ARG A 29 -9.23 11.31 -9.67
CA ARG A 29 -10.60 11.00 -9.20
C ARG A 29 -11.62 11.47 -10.22
N PHE A 30 -12.62 10.64 -10.49
CA PHE A 30 -13.65 10.97 -11.47
C PHE A 30 -15.03 10.42 -11.05
N PRO A 31 -16.12 11.13 -11.32
CA PRO A 31 -17.46 10.64 -11.01
C PRO A 31 -17.86 9.48 -11.94
N LEU A 32 -18.39 8.40 -11.38
CA LEU A 32 -18.96 7.32 -12.17
C LEU A 32 -20.42 7.69 -12.48
N LYS A 33 -20.67 8.15 -13.72
CA LYS A 33 -21.98 8.69 -14.20
C LYS A 33 -23.19 7.76 -14.01
N ILE A 34 -22.96 6.54 -13.53
CA ILE A 34 -23.95 5.51 -13.21
C ILE A 34 -24.71 5.86 -11.92
N MET A 35 -24.03 6.47 -10.93
CA MET A 35 -24.62 6.84 -9.64
C MET A 35 -23.98 8.12 -9.08
N LYS A 36 -24.79 9.09 -8.65
CA LYS A 36 -24.31 10.40 -8.14
C LYS A 36 -23.36 10.29 -6.94
N ALA A 37 -23.54 9.26 -6.11
CA ALA A 37 -22.73 9.03 -4.91
C ALA A 37 -21.49 8.16 -5.16
N LEU A 38 -21.26 7.71 -6.41
CA LEU A 38 -20.18 6.80 -6.76
C LEU A 38 -19.10 7.51 -7.58
N GLY A 39 -17.84 7.36 -7.15
CA GLY A 39 -16.66 7.85 -7.83
C GLY A 39 -15.64 6.75 -8.08
N GLY A 40 -14.89 6.89 -9.15
CA GLY A 40 -13.72 6.07 -9.47
C GLY A 40 -12.43 6.82 -9.13
N VAL A 41 -11.39 6.05 -8.84
CA VAL A 41 -10.03 6.54 -8.60
C VAL A 41 -9.06 5.67 -9.37
N VAL A 42 -8.07 6.30 -9.98
CA VAL A 42 -6.81 5.64 -10.33
C VAL A 42 -5.71 6.33 -9.56
N PHE A 43 -4.76 5.57 -9.03
CA PHE A 43 -3.70 6.12 -8.20
C PHE A 43 -2.34 5.51 -8.52
N TYR A 44 -1.32 6.30 -8.24
CA TYR A 44 0.08 5.93 -8.25
C TYR A 44 0.69 6.39 -6.93
N ASP A 45 1.25 5.43 -6.21
CA ASP A 45 2.00 5.65 -4.98
C ASP A 45 3.44 5.26 -5.20
N GLY A 46 4.37 5.99 -4.60
CA GLY A 46 5.72 5.49 -4.49
C GLY A 46 6.55 6.24 -3.49
N GLY A 47 7.65 5.62 -3.13
CA GLY A 47 8.44 6.06 -2.00
C GLY A 47 9.32 4.95 -1.46
N ASN A 48 10.11 5.32 -0.46
CA ASN A 48 10.77 4.39 0.44
C ASN A 48 11.28 5.13 1.69
N VAL A 49 11.68 4.37 2.69
CA VAL A 49 12.43 4.81 3.86
C VAL A 49 13.92 4.54 3.61
N TYR A 50 14.78 5.53 3.84
CA TYR A 50 16.21 5.48 3.58
C TYR A 50 17.02 5.76 4.85
N SER A 51 18.21 5.17 4.94
CA SER A 51 19.19 5.52 5.99
C SER A 51 19.86 6.86 5.71
N ALA A 52 20.20 7.13 4.45
CA ALA A 52 20.64 8.41 3.90
C ALA A 52 20.36 8.43 2.39
N ILE A 53 19.67 9.47 1.91
CA ILE A 53 19.31 9.64 0.51
C ILE A 53 20.54 10.09 -0.28
N SER A 54 20.81 9.34 -1.34
CA SER A 54 21.74 9.69 -2.42
C SER A 54 21.08 9.32 -3.74
N ILE A 55 21.53 9.88 -4.87
CA ILE A 55 20.92 9.58 -6.18
C ILE A 55 20.93 8.06 -6.47
N PRO A 56 22.06 7.33 -6.33
CA PRO A 56 22.07 5.88 -6.56
C PRO A 56 21.10 5.13 -5.63
N ASN A 57 21.15 5.41 -4.32
CA ASN A 57 20.30 4.73 -3.34
C ASN A 57 18.81 5.00 -3.59
N PHE A 58 18.48 6.23 -4.00
CA PHE A 58 17.11 6.62 -4.32
C PHE A 58 16.58 5.84 -5.51
N VAL A 59 17.33 5.81 -6.62
CA VAL A 59 16.90 5.12 -7.84
C VAL A 59 16.78 3.61 -7.62
N ASP A 60 17.76 3.00 -6.96
CA ASP A 60 17.82 1.55 -6.79
C ASP A 60 16.76 1.01 -5.82
N ASN A 61 16.40 1.79 -4.80
CA ASN A 61 15.48 1.33 -3.75
C ASN A 61 14.10 1.97 -3.84
N TYR A 62 13.80 2.82 -4.82
CA TYR A 62 12.47 3.42 -4.96
C TYR A 62 11.41 2.34 -5.18
N THR A 63 10.35 2.32 -4.35
CA THR A 63 9.22 1.40 -4.52
C THR A 63 7.98 2.12 -5.01
N ASN A 64 7.14 1.45 -5.80
CA ASN A 64 5.92 2.04 -6.33
C ASN A 64 4.79 1.05 -6.56
N THR A 65 3.58 1.59 -6.54
CA THR A 65 2.32 0.88 -6.64
C THR A 65 1.39 1.65 -7.55
N VAL A 66 0.64 0.93 -8.37
CA VAL A 66 -0.50 1.48 -9.10
C VAL A 66 -1.78 0.85 -8.58
N GLY A 67 -2.89 1.56 -8.66
CA GLY A 67 -4.14 0.97 -8.26
C GLY A 67 -5.38 1.66 -8.77
N LEU A 68 -6.49 0.98 -8.52
CA LEU A 68 -7.83 1.39 -8.89
C LEU A 68 -8.70 1.38 -7.65
N GLY A 69 -9.61 2.34 -7.57
CA GLY A 69 -10.46 2.56 -6.41
C GLY A 69 -11.89 2.89 -6.78
N LEU A 70 -12.80 2.45 -5.91
CA LEU A 70 -14.18 2.90 -5.87
C LEU A 70 -14.44 3.68 -4.58
N ARG A 71 -15.18 4.77 -4.70
CA ARG A 71 -15.55 5.68 -3.62
C ARG A 71 -17.05 5.82 -3.60
N TYR A 72 -17.68 5.46 -2.50
CA TYR A 72 -19.14 5.56 -2.34
C TYR A 72 -19.48 6.45 -1.15
N ALA A 73 -20.20 7.54 -1.39
CA ALA A 73 -20.66 8.44 -0.33
C ALA A 73 -21.90 7.86 0.36
N THR A 74 -21.77 7.48 1.63
CA THR A 74 -22.91 7.07 2.47
C THR A 74 -23.27 8.17 3.48
N PRO A 75 -24.48 8.14 4.08
CA PRO A 75 -24.86 9.11 5.11
C PRO A 75 -23.95 9.11 6.35
N ILE A 76 -23.29 8.00 6.65
CA ILE A 76 -22.41 7.84 7.83
C ILE A 76 -20.92 8.07 7.49
N GLY A 77 -20.59 8.35 6.23
CA GLY A 77 -19.22 8.60 5.77
C GLY A 77 -18.88 7.92 4.43
N PRO A 78 -17.73 8.27 3.83
CA PRO A 78 -17.30 7.63 2.60
C PRO A 78 -16.85 6.19 2.83
N VAL A 79 -17.26 5.30 1.93
CA VAL A 79 -16.77 3.92 1.81
C VAL A 79 -15.80 3.86 0.64
N ARG A 80 -14.69 3.16 0.85
CA ARG A 80 -13.55 3.10 -0.04
C ARG A 80 -13.20 1.65 -0.28
N PHE A 81 -13.11 1.25 -1.54
CA PHE A 81 -12.59 -0.05 -1.94
C PHE A 81 -11.46 0.17 -2.94
N ASP A 82 -10.23 -0.19 -2.58
CA ASP A 82 -9.04 -0.01 -3.41
C ASP A 82 -8.35 -1.34 -3.68
N ILE A 83 -7.87 -1.51 -4.91
CA ILE A 83 -6.99 -2.60 -5.32
C ILE A 83 -5.67 -1.97 -5.73
N GLY A 84 -4.62 -2.25 -4.97
CA GLY A 84 -3.25 -1.81 -5.26
C GLY A 84 -2.40 -2.98 -5.77
N HIS A 85 -1.53 -2.70 -6.74
CA HIS A 85 -0.55 -3.63 -7.28
C HIS A 85 0.84 -3.00 -7.20
N ASN A 86 1.69 -3.55 -6.32
CA ASN A 86 3.06 -3.13 -6.15
C ASN A 86 3.89 -3.61 -7.35
N LEU A 87 4.51 -2.67 -8.07
CA LEU A 87 5.26 -2.93 -9.31
C LEU A 87 6.64 -3.54 -9.04
N ASN A 88 7.16 -3.38 -7.83
CA ASN A 88 8.43 -3.93 -7.40
C ASN A 88 8.32 -4.50 -5.97
N PRO A 89 7.58 -5.61 -5.80
CA PRO A 89 7.35 -6.22 -4.50
C PRO A 89 8.63 -6.84 -3.95
N VAL A 90 8.80 -6.77 -2.63
CA VAL A 90 9.83 -7.55 -1.93
C VAL A 90 9.56 -9.03 -2.13
N THR A 91 10.61 -9.81 -2.41
CA THR A 91 10.50 -11.27 -2.58
C THR A 91 9.79 -11.92 -1.40
N GLY A 92 8.77 -12.73 -1.70
CA GLY A 92 7.96 -13.40 -0.68
C GLY A 92 6.73 -12.59 -0.22
N ILE A 93 6.58 -11.33 -0.64
CA ILE A 93 5.40 -10.50 -0.36
C ILE A 93 4.48 -10.49 -1.58
N LYS A 94 3.16 -10.60 -1.34
CA LYS A 94 2.16 -10.51 -2.40
C LYS A 94 2.14 -9.08 -2.97
N SER A 95 2.25 -8.98 -4.29
CA SER A 95 2.22 -7.70 -5.01
C SER A 95 0.85 -7.02 -4.98
N THR A 96 -0.24 -7.79 -5.10
CA THR A 96 -1.60 -7.24 -5.11
C THR A 96 -2.24 -7.28 -3.72
N GLN A 97 -2.83 -6.15 -3.31
CA GLN A 97 -3.51 -6.00 -2.03
C GLN A 97 -4.88 -5.33 -2.20
N TYR A 98 -5.80 -5.65 -1.28
CA TYR A 98 -7.17 -5.15 -1.25
C TYR A 98 -7.37 -4.34 0.03
N PHE A 99 -7.92 -3.13 -0.11
CA PHE A 99 -8.16 -2.23 1.00
C PHE A 99 -9.63 -1.83 1.05
N ILE A 100 -10.22 -1.91 2.25
CA ILE A 100 -11.55 -1.41 2.55
C ILE A 100 -11.41 -0.39 3.67
N THR A 101 -11.86 0.84 3.41
CA THR A 101 -11.85 1.91 4.41
C THR A 101 -13.26 2.48 4.59
N LEU A 102 -13.65 2.66 5.85
CA LEU A 102 -14.93 3.26 6.24
C LEU A 102 -14.65 4.57 6.98
N GLY A 103 -15.24 5.67 6.52
CA GLY A 103 -15.01 6.99 7.09
C GLY A 103 -13.71 7.62 6.60
N GLN A 104 -13.17 8.56 7.37
CA GLN A 104 -11.91 9.22 7.06
C GLN A 104 -10.83 8.73 8.04
N ALA A 105 -9.99 7.80 7.58
CA ALA A 105 -8.66 7.64 8.13
C ALA A 105 -7.75 8.59 7.36
N PHE A 106 -7.00 9.39 8.12
CA PHE A 106 -6.09 10.46 7.72
C PHE A 106 -5.19 10.11 6.53
#